data_AF-A0A8B7QFN4-F1
#
_entry.id   AF-A0A8B7QFN4-F1
#
_cell.length_a   1.000
_cell.length_b   1.000
_cell.length_c   1.000
_cell.angle_alpha   90.00
_cell.angle_beta   90.00
_cell.angle_gamma   90.00
#
_symmetry.space_group_name_H-M   'P 1'
#
loop_
_entity.id
_entity.type
_entity.pdbx_description
1 polymer ?
#
loop_
_entity_poly.entity_id
_entity_poly.type
_entity_poly.pdbx_seq_one_letter_code
_entity_poly.pdbx_strand_id
1 'polypeptide(L)'
;MSCEGHYIGYMFLGEVALGREHHITIDEPSLKQPPPGFDSVIARGRTEPDPTQDTEVELDGQRVAVPQGRPVPCPEFGSSTFSQSEYLIYQESQCRLRYLLEVHL
;
A
#
# COMPACT_ATOMS: atom_id res chain seq x y z
N MET A 1 19.14 36.29 11.63
CA MET A 1 19.40 34.97 11.00
C MET A 1 18.52 33.96 11.70
N SER A 2 17.38 33.61 11.13
CA SER A 2 16.59 32.46 11.59
C SER A 2 17.08 31.25 10.82
N CYS A 3 17.62 30.25 11.51
CA CYS A 3 17.72 28.92 10.92
C CYS A 3 16.29 28.43 10.75
N GLU A 4 15.85 28.23 9.51
CA GLU A 4 14.59 27.52 9.26
C GLU A 4 14.76 26.09 9.78
N GLY A 5 13.90 25.68 10.71
CA GLY A 5 13.92 24.33 11.25
C GLY A 5 13.37 23.38 10.20
N HIS A 6 14.24 22.60 9.57
CA HIS A 6 13.82 21.54 8.67
C HIS A 6 13.23 20.36 9.47
N TYR A 7 12.04 19.90 9.08
CA TYR A 7 11.45 18.68 9.62
C TYR A 7 11.89 17.50 8.74
N ILE A 8 12.67 16.59 9.31
CA ILE A 8 13.18 15.41 8.61
C ILE A 8 12.34 14.20 9.00
N GLY A 9 11.82 13.49 8.01
CA GLY A 9 11.10 12.23 8.15
C GLY A 9 11.78 11.10 7.39
N TYR A 10 11.43 9.86 7.72
CA TYR A 10 11.90 8.68 7.01
C TYR A 10 10.72 7.80 6.58
N MET A 11 10.75 7.31 5.34
CA MET A 11 9.72 6.43 4.78
C MET A 11 10.36 5.20 4.14
N PHE A 12 9.75 4.04 4.35
CA PHE A 12 10.18 2.79 3.70
C PHE A 12 9.34 2.51 2.45
N LEU A 13 9.96 1.91 1.45
CA LEU A 13 9.27 1.14 0.42
C LEU A 13 9.63 -0.34 0.62
N GLY A 14 8.61 -1.14 0.93
CA GLY A 14 8.69 -2.59 1.03
C GLY A 14 8.11 -3.25 -0.20
N GLU A 15 8.79 -4.27 -0.70
CA GLU A 15 8.18 -5.23 -1.61
C GLU A 15 7.26 -6.13 -0.79
N VAL A 16 5.98 -6.23 -1.19
CA VAL A 16 4.98 -7.02 -0.48
C VAL A 16 4.39 -8.08 -1.40
N ALA A 17 4.50 -9.34 -1.00
CA ALA A 17 3.86 -10.46 -1.69
C ALA A 17 2.38 -10.57 -1.26
N LEU A 18 1.51 -9.82 -1.95
CA LEU A 18 0.08 -9.75 -1.64
C LEU A 18 -0.70 -11.04 -1.94
N GLY A 19 -0.23 -11.85 -2.91
CA GLY A 19 -0.90 -13.09 -3.29
C GLY A 19 -2.36 -12.86 -3.71
N ARG A 20 -3.27 -13.72 -3.25
CA ARG A 20 -4.70 -13.53 -3.46
C ARG A 20 -5.27 -12.58 -2.42
N GLU A 21 -5.83 -11.48 -2.90
CA GLU A 21 -6.32 -10.37 -2.08
C GLU A 21 -7.78 -10.56 -1.63
N HIS A 22 -8.06 -10.32 -0.34
CA HIS A 22 -9.42 -10.16 0.17
C HIS A 22 -9.71 -8.67 0.38
N HIS A 23 -10.77 -8.14 -0.24
CA HIS A 23 -11.08 -6.70 -0.15
C HIS A 23 -12.17 -6.43 0.89
N ILE A 24 -11.95 -5.43 1.75
CA ILE A 24 -12.93 -4.94 2.74
C ILE A 24 -13.20 -3.45 2.51
N THR A 25 -14.36 -2.97 2.94
CA THR A 25 -14.80 -1.56 2.81
C THR A 25 -15.30 -0.95 4.12
N ILE A 26 -15.22 -1.72 5.21
CA ILE A 26 -15.60 -1.34 6.57
C ILE A 26 -14.50 -1.81 7.49
N ASP A 27 -14.22 -1.04 8.53
CA ASP A 27 -13.24 -1.34 9.56
C ASP A 27 -13.52 -2.69 10.23
N GLU A 28 -12.52 -3.57 10.23
CA GLU A 28 -12.56 -4.88 10.88
C GLU A 28 -11.35 -5.03 11.83
N PRO A 29 -11.33 -4.29 12.96
CA PRO A 29 -10.16 -4.16 13.83
C PRO A 29 -9.77 -5.47 14.54
N SER A 30 -10.60 -6.51 14.45
CA SER A 30 -10.36 -7.81 15.07
C SER A 30 -9.60 -8.79 14.16
N LEU A 31 -9.35 -8.44 12.90
CA LEU A 31 -8.65 -9.31 11.95
C LEU A 31 -7.23 -9.64 12.43
N LYS A 32 -6.91 -10.94 12.37
CA LYS A 32 -5.58 -11.49 12.72
C LYS A 32 -4.95 -12.32 11.60
N GLN A 33 -5.73 -12.56 10.53
CA GLN A 33 -5.34 -13.29 9.33
C GLN A 33 -6.39 -13.01 8.23
N PRO A 34 -6.06 -13.18 6.96
CA PRO A 34 -7.05 -13.15 5.88
C PRO A 34 -8.03 -14.34 6.00
N PRO A 35 -9.20 -14.27 5.34
CA PRO A 35 -10.09 -15.42 5.23
C PRO A 35 -9.42 -16.62 4.54
N PRO A 36 -9.87 -17.86 4.77
CA PRO A 36 -9.29 -19.04 4.14
C PRO A 36 -9.23 -18.91 2.61
N GLY A 37 -8.05 -19.18 2.05
CA GLY A 37 -7.79 -19.11 0.61
C GLY A 37 -7.39 -17.73 0.10
N PHE A 38 -7.13 -16.77 0.97
CA PHE A 38 -6.53 -15.46 0.69
C PHE A 38 -5.21 -15.28 1.44
N ASP A 39 -4.32 -14.45 0.91
CA ASP A 39 -2.97 -14.21 1.43
C ASP A 39 -2.79 -12.80 2.00
N SER A 40 -3.67 -11.87 1.65
CA SER A 40 -3.67 -10.49 2.14
C SER A 40 -5.09 -9.94 2.30
N VAL A 41 -5.21 -8.84 3.06
CA VAL A 41 -6.43 -8.04 3.14
C VAL A 41 -6.12 -6.65 2.63
N ILE A 42 -6.97 -6.11 1.77
CA ILE A 42 -6.90 -4.71 1.33
C ILE A 42 -8.18 -4.02 1.76
N ALA A 43 -8.05 -3.08 2.69
CA ALA A 43 -9.10 -2.12 2.99
C ALA A 43 -9.14 -1.11 1.84
N ARG A 44 -10.10 -1.25 0.93
CA ARG A 44 -10.13 -0.49 -0.32
C ARG A 44 -10.58 0.94 -0.07
N GLY A 45 -9.77 1.90 -0.50
CA GLY A 45 -10.09 3.31 -0.48
C GLY A 45 -11.11 3.71 -1.54
N ARG A 46 -11.65 4.92 -1.41
CA ARG A 46 -12.45 5.56 -2.46
C ARG A 46 -11.63 5.96 -3.68
N THR A 47 -10.30 5.97 -3.54
CA THR A 47 -9.34 6.22 -4.62
C THR A 47 -8.19 5.22 -4.57
N GLU A 48 -7.63 4.92 -5.74
CA GLU A 48 -6.40 4.15 -5.94
C GLU A 48 -5.53 4.92 -6.94
N PRO A 49 -4.18 4.85 -6.89
CA PRO A 49 -3.36 5.28 -8.03
C PRO A 49 -3.89 4.68 -9.33
N ASP A 50 -3.94 5.44 -10.43
CA ASP A 50 -4.41 4.95 -11.72
C ASP A 50 -3.64 3.68 -12.15
N PRO A 51 -4.28 2.49 -12.13
CA PRO A 51 -3.58 1.22 -12.37
C PRO A 51 -3.12 1.08 -13.82
N THR A 52 -3.65 1.91 -14.74
CA THR A 52 -3.17 1.91 -16.14
C THR A 52 -1.79 2.54 -16.30
N GLN A 53 -1.32 3.25 -15.27
CA GLN A 53 0.00 3.88 -15.20
C GLN A 53 0.99 3.05 -14.38
N ASP A 54 0.61 1.87 -13.89
CA ASP A 54 1.51 1.00 -13.15
C ASP A 54 2.72 0.64 -14.01
N THR A 55 3.90 0.72 -13.39
CA THR A 55 5.12 0.20 -13.96
C THR A 55 5.62 -0.95 -13.09
N GLU A 56 6.69 -1.60 -13.51
CA GLU A 56 7.30 -2.67 -12.75
C GLU A 56 8.80 -2.47 -12.65
N VAL A 57 9.35 -2.90 -11.52
CA VAL A 57 10.78 -2.98 -11.28
C VAL A 57 11.17 -4.44 -11.10
N GLU A 58 12.34 -4.83 -11.60
CA GLU A 58 12.89 -6.16 -11.34
C GLU A 58 13.65 -6.14 -10.01
N LEU A 59 13.24 -6.96 -9.04
CA LEU A 59 13.88 -7.13 -7.75
C LEU A 59 14.17 -8.61 -7.53
N ASP A 60 15.46 -8.98 -7.52
CA ASP A 60 15.92 -10.37 -7.39
C ASP A 60 15.26 -11.34 -8.40
N GLY A 61 15.09 -10.88 -9.64
CA GLY A 61 14.46 -11.64 -10.72
C GLY A 61 12.93 -11.71 -10.66
N GLN A 62 12.29 -10.99 -9.74
CA GLN A 62 10.83 -10.87 -9.65
C GLN A 62 10.36 -9.52 -10.20
N ARG A 63 9.23 -9.53 -10.93
CA ARG A 63 8.57 -8.31 -11.40
C ARG A 63 7.68 -7.78 -10.28
N VAL A 64 7.98 -6.58 -9.78
CA VAL A 64 7.27 -5.95 -8.67
C VAL A 64 6.59 -4.69 -9.18
N ALA A 65 5.26 -4.63 -9.05
CA ALA A 65 4.47 -3.47 -9.47
C ALA A 65 4.78 -2.24 -8.60
N VAL A 66 4.88 -1.08 -9.24
CA VAL A 66 5.07 0.22 -8.61
C VAL A 66 4.05 1.19 -9.20
N PRO A 67 3.08 1.67 -8.42
CA PRO A 67 2.09 2.62 -8.91
C PRO A 67 2.75 3.96 -9.28
N GLN A 68 2.44 4.50 -10.46
CA GLN A 68 2.93 5.83 -10.91
C GLN A 68 1.80 6.82 -11.17
N GLY A 69 0.56 6.34 -11.19
CA GLY A 69 -0.63 7.14 -11.46
C GLY A 69 -0.98 8.11 -10.33
N ARG A 70 -1.67 9.19 -10.69
CA ARG A 70 -2.39 10.00 -9.69
C ARG A 70 -3.57 9.19 -9.13
N PRO A 71 -4.01 9.46 -7.88
CA PRO A 71 -5.21 8.83 -7.37
C PRO A 71 -6.42 9.13 -8.26
N VAL A 72 -7.16 8.09 -8.63
CA VAL A 72 -8.43 8.15 -9.37
C VAL A 72 -9.55 7.55 -8.53
N PRO A 73 -10.80 8.04 -8.66
CA PRO A 73 -11.93 7.44 -7.96
C PRO A 73 -12.11 5.96 -8.33
N CYS A 74 -12.44 5.14 -7.35
CA CYS A 74 -12.83 3.74 -7.55
C CYS A 74 -14.35 3.61 -7.33
N PRO A 75 -15.20 3.62 -8.38
CA PRO A 75 -16.65 3.66 -8.22
C PRO A 75 -17.22 2.49 -7.41
N GLU A 76 -16.60 1.31 -7.51
CA GLU A 76 -16.96 0.11 -6.75
C GLU A 76 -16.83 0.30 -5.22
N PHE A 77 -15.88 1.13 -4.79
CA PHE A 77 -15.57 1.38 -3.37
C PHE A 77 -15.99 2.79 -2.92
N GLY A 78 -16.89 3.44 -3.66
CA GLY A 78 -17.33 4.81 -3.37
C GLY A 78 -17.99 5.00 -2.00
N SER A 79 -18.55 3.93 -1.42
CA SER A 79 -19.16 3.91 -0.08
C SER A 79 -18.23 3.42 1.02
N SER A 80 -16.95 3.12 0.72
CA SER A 80 -15.99 2.62 1.70
C SER A 80 -15.80 3.60 2.87
N THR A 81 -15.57 3.07 4.08
CA THR A 81 -15.15 3.86 5.25
C THR A 81 -13.72 4.38 5.08
N PHE A 82 -12.92 3.72 4.25
CA PHE A 82 -11.56 4.09 3.93
C PHE A 82 -11.52 5.13 2.81
N SER A 83 -10.85 6.26 3.06
CA SER A 83 -10.61 7.27 2.02
C SER A 83 -9.52 6.83 1.04
N GLN A 84 -8.44 6.24 1.56
CA GLN A 84 -7.32 5.68 0.80
C GLN A 84 -7.16 4.21 1.17
N SER A 85 -6.57 3.41 0.27
CA SER A 85 -6.39 1.99 0.51
C SER A 85 -5.35 1.71 1.60
N GLU A 86 -5.62 0.74 2.47
CA GLU A 86 -4.67 0.18 3.43
C GLU A 86 -4.40 -1.29 3.06
N TYR A 87 -3.12 -1.65 2.92
CA TYR A 87 -2.69 -2.98 2.49
C TYR A 87 -2.15 -3.75 3.70
N LEU A 88 -2.77 -4.88 4.04
CA LEU A 88 -2.46 -5.67 5.22
C LEU A 88 -1.96 -7.07 4.85
N ILE A 89 -0.82 -7.42 5.42
CA ILE A 89 -0.27 -8.78 5.46
C ILE A 89 -0.19 -9.24 6.91
N TYR A 90 -0.26 -10.56 7.12
CA TYR A 90 -0.34 -11.14 8.47
C TYR A 90 0.84 -12.06 8.79
N GLN A 91 1.82 -12.13 7.89
CA GLN A 91 3.09 -12.84 8.09
C GLN A 91 4.23 -11.92 7.69
N GLU A 92 5.21 -11.73 8.59
CA GLU A 92 6.36 -10.83 8.37
C GLU A 92 7.14 -11.21 7.10
N SER A 93 7.21 -12.50 6.77
CA SER A 93 7.87 -13.02 5.58
C SER A 93 7.28 -12.54 4.25
N GLN A 94 6.08 -11.95 4.24
CA GLN A 94 5.47 -11.38 3.03
C GLN A 94 6.01 -10.00 2.69
N CYS A 95 6.81 -9.36 3.55
CA CYS A 95 7.41 -8.05 3.28
C CYS A 95 8.94 -8.13 3.29
N ARG A 96 9.55 -7.46 2.32
CA ARG A 96 11.00 -7.21 2.30
C ARG A 96 11.26 -5.73 2.06
N LEU A 97 11.96 -5.08 2.99
CA LEU A 97 12.38 -3.68 2.83
C LEU A 97 13.34 -3.54 1.64
N ARG A 98 13.07 -2.58 0.76
CA ARG A 98 13.86 -2.31 -0.46
C ARG A 98 14.50 -0.94 -0.46
N TYR A 99 13.77 0.08 -0.03
CA TYR A 99 14.25 1.45 -0.02
C TYR A 99 13.91 2.16 1.31
N LEU A 100 14.79 3.07 1.72
CA LEU A 100 14.59 4.04 2.79
C LEU A 100 14.78 5.43 2.19
N LEU A 101 13.78 6.29 2.37
CA LEU A 101 13.77 7.66 1.87
C LEU A 101 13.88 8.61 3.06
N GLU A 102 14.82 9.54 3.00
CA GLU A 102 14.79 10.75 3.83
C GLU A 102 13.88 11.77 3.12
N VAL A 103 12.91 12.31 3.84
CA VAL A 103 11.97 13.32 3.32
C VAL A 103 12.05 14.59 4.16
N HIS A 104 11.99 15.73 3.47
CA HIS A 104 11.93 17.05 4.11
C HIS A 104 10.47 17.50 4.05
N LEU A 105 9.91 17.84 5.22
CA LEU A 105 8.49 18.17 5.41
C LEU A 105 8.27 19.69 5.55
#